data_AF-A0A8G1RSX7-F1
#
_entry.id   AF-A0A8G1RSX7-F1
#
_cell.length_a   1.000
_cell.length_b   1.000
_cell.length_c   1.000
_cell.angle_alpha   90.00
_cell.angle_beta   90.00
_cell.angle_gamma   90.00
#
_symmetry.space_group_name_H-M   'P 1'
#
loop_
_entity.id
_entity.type
_entity.pdbx_description
1 polymer ?
#
loop_
_entity_poly.entity_id
_entity_poly.type
_entity_poly.pdbx_seq_one_letter_code
_entity_poly.pdbx_strand_id
1 'polypeptide(L)'
;MLYFLLALKTGKVVLYKSQESDDTIELDIDNWVLAFDVVINQKKISKDSEEYKKFKERAGLPESNFSLAQLFIDSSSSTKFNEDISTLGKNKLSELSGDSRASLLTFIDHWVKGMSENGKSVLGYSAQREESKSADELNPYAPSFPPTSIDYFCYPWRGVDGQGSNKDYQDDNALSYLLMSNFKNPPAEGAMGYTGPWVDGAGDRGASFCMSRTLFWEWMLPLARQVVVAMTPVPDTPYLEWKGTPSDAPYGFWTRYHIGDTGASNSSYKWVSNAYGGWSTSTEDKSTARKVNKPDSGSDWMNAAQYVTNIQASVAFTAGKESLTVKGGNDFKYDLNHHRSSGSPTEFWVTVHTTWELEIDMASIEEGGLVFRFKESNDHVKVTYDEGGGMHLTDTAQNIADEMADGLKKSMNSALHDVSNVLAEAMANANRLCLPAAGTFFMKDPLFNQGGDLLVKLAYDGADPPPPPSKGKYRFRPPTLNSLVRRANTQGSGNA
;
A
#
# COMPACT_ATOMS: atom_id res chain seq x y z
N MET A 1 -6.23 -2.52 -31.16
CA MET A 1 -7.61 -2.02 -31.39
C MET A 1 -8.53 -2.82 -30.49
N LEU A 2 -9.61 -2.23 -29.94
CA LEU A 2 -10.55 -3.00 -29.12
C LEU A 2 -11.68 -3.52 -29.99
N TYR A 3 -12.06 -4.77 -29.77
CA TYR A 3 -13.17 -5.41 -30.46
C TYR A 3 -14.28 -5.75 -29.46
N PHE A 4 -15.52 -5.45 -29.81
CA PHE A 4 -16.69 -5.99 -29.12
C PHE A 4 -17.25 -7.15 -29.92
N LEU A 5 -17.41 -8.31 -29.28
CA LEU A 5 -17.91 -9.53 -29.91
C LEU A 5 -19.33 -9.81 -29.41
N LEU A 6 -20.31 -9.67 -30.29
CA LEU A 6 -21.69 -10.08 -30.03
C LEU A 6 -21.86 -11.55 -30.42
N ALA A 7 -21.80 -12.42 -29.42
CA ALA A 7 -22.08 -13.84 -29.59
C ALA A 7 -23.59 -14.11 -29.57
N LEU A 8 -24.15 -14.43 -30.73
CA LEU A 8 -25.53 -14.85 -30.91
C LEU A 8 -25.60 -16.36 -30.66
N LYS A 9 -26.13 -16.74 -29.49
CA LYS A 9 -26.16 -18.15 -29.08
C LYS A 9 -27.12 -18.98 -29.93
N THR A 10 -28.33 -18.45 -30.12
CA THR A 10 -29.37 -19.09 -30.91
C THR A 10 -30.30 -18.06 -31.55
N GLY A 11 -30.91 -18.37 -32.68
CA GLY A 11 -32.05 -17.59 -33.19
C GLY A 11 -32.21 -17.62 -34.70
N LYS A 12 -33.06 -16.72 -35.20
CA LYS A 12 -33.30 -16.53 -36.64
C LYS A 12 -33.31 -15.05 -36.98
N VAL A 13 -32.78 -14.70 -38.15
CA VAL A 13 -32.90 -13.37 -38.75
C VAL A 13 -33.64 -13.48 -40.08
N VAL A 14 -34.58 -12.55 -40.31
CA VAL A 14 -35.34 -12.46 -41.54
C VAL A 14 -34.84 -11.24 -42.31
N LEU A 15 -34.38 -11.44 -43.54
CA LEU A 15 -33.79 -10.41 -44.40
C LEU A 15 -34.60 -10.29 -45.68
N TYR A 16 -34.77 -9.07 -46.20
CA TYR A 16 -35.40 -8.88 -47.51
C TYR A 16 -34.48 -9.35 -48.64
N LYS A 17 -35.05 -9.99 -49.66
CA LYS A 17 -34.32 -10.42 -50.87
C LYS A 17 -34.05 -9.25 -51.83
N SER A 18 -34.93 -8.26 -51.83
CA SER A 18 -34.91 -7.06 -52.66
C SER A 18 -35.56 -5.89 -51.91
N GLN A 19 -35.18 -4.66 -52.22
CA GLN A 19 -35.85 -3.46 -51.69
C GLN A 19 -37.24 -3.21 -52.31
N GLU A 20 -37.55 -3.87 -53.43
CA GLU A 20 -38.79 -3.67 -54.20
C GLU A 20 -39.82 -4.79 -53.98
N SER A 21 -39.50 -5.81 -53.17
CA SER A 21 -40.37 -6.96 -52.89
C SER A 21 -40.36 -7.30 -51.40
N ASP A 22 -41.53 -7.71 -50.88
CA ASP A 22 -41.68 -8.23 -49.51
C ASP A 22 -41.12 -9.66 -49.34
N ASP A 23 -40.50 -10.22 -50.38
CA ASP A 23 -39.86 -11.53 -50.31
C ASP A 23 -38.68 -11.52 -49.33
N THR A 24 -38.67 -12.50 -48.43
CA THR A 24 -37.64 -12.62 -47.40
C THR A 24 -36.87 -13.93 -47.48
N ILE A 25 -35.65 -13.93 -46.96
CA ILE A 25 -34.90 -15.12 -46.57
C ILE A 25 -34.83 -15.18 -45.05
N GLU A 26 -34.90 -16.40 -44.53
CA GLU A 26 -34.70 -16.67 -43.11
C GLU A 26 -33.34 -17.36 -42.96
N LEU A 27 -32.48 -16.79 -42.12
CA LEU A 27 -31.18 -17.35 -41.80
C LEU A 27 -31.14 -17.73 -40.33
N ASP A 28 -30.58 -18.91 -40.09
CA ASP A 28 -30.20 -19.37 -38.76
C ASP A 28 -28.98 -18.57 -38.28
N ILE A 29 -29.09 -17.95 -37.10
CA ILE A 29 -28.03 -17.14 -36.47
C ILE A 29 -27.33 -17.85 -35.31
N ASP A 30 -27.56 -19.15 -35.17
CA ASP A 30 -26.92 -19.98 -34.15
C ASP A 30 -25.39 -19.90 -34.28
N ASN A 31 -24.74 -19.55 -33.16
CA ASN A 31 -23.29 -19.36 -33.04
C ASN A 31 -22.71 -18.29 -33.98
N TRP A 32 -23.50 -17.32 -34.43
CA TRP A 32 -22.94 -16.15 -35.09
C TRP A 32 -22.16 -15.31 -34.08
N VAL A 33 -21.06 -14.72 -34.54
CA VAL A 33 -20.29 -13.74 -33.79
C VAL A 33 -20.15 -12.50 -34.66
N LEU A 34 -20.82 -11.43 -34.25
CA LEU A 34 -20.67 -10.13 -34.92
C LEU A 34 -19.64 -9.31 -34.17
N ALA A 35 -18.59 -8.91 -34.87
CA ALA A 35 -17.49 -8.16 -34.30
C ALA A 35 -17.58 -6.69 -34.70
N PHE A 36 -17.21 -5.82 -33.76
CA PHE A 36 -17.24 -4.38 -33.93
C PHE A 36 -15.92 -3.78 -33.49
N ASP A 37 -15.32 -2.96 -34.34
CA ASP A 37 -14.26 -2.05 -33.94
C ASP A 37 -14.88 -0.99 -33.04
N VAL A 38 -14.43 -0.91 -31.79
CA VAL A 38 -15.05 -0.03 -30.80
C VAL A 38 -14.05 0.95 -30.20
N VAL A 39 -14.56 2.13 -29.85
CA VAL A 39 -13.86 3.09 -29.00
C VAL A 39 -14.53 3.07 -27.64
N ILE A 40 -13.75 2.84 -26.58
CA ILE A 40 -14.22 3.11 -25.22
C ILE A 40 -14.25 4.62 -25.07
N ASN A 41 -15.27 5.16 -24.42
CA ASN A 41 -15.33 6.56 -24.02
C ASN A 41 -15.71 6.65 -22.54
N GLN A 42 -15.48 7.81 -21.94
CA GLN A 42 -15.80 8.09 -20.54
C GLN A 42 -16.76 9.27 -20.41
N LYS A 43 -17.74 9.15 -19.51
CA LYS A 43 -18.58 10.29 -19.12
C LYS A 43 -18.74 10.35 -17.62
N LYS A 44 -18.79 11.57 -17.08
CA LYS A 44 -19.09 11.80 -15.67
C LYS A 44 -20.59 11.66 -15.42
N ILE A 45 -20.96 10.86 -14.43
CA ILE A 45 -22.34 10.67 -13.98
C ILE A 45 -22.66 11.71 -12.92
N SER A 46 -23.85 12.31 -13.04
CA SER A 46 -24.34 13.30 -12.07
C SER A 46 -24.63 12.66 -10.71
N LYS A 47 -24.26 13.35 -9.63
CA LYS A 47 -24.49 12.89 -8.24
C LYS A 47 -25.98 12.75 -7.89
N ASP A 48 -26.85 13.47 -8.58
CA ASP A 48 -28.30 13.43 -8.34
C ASP A 48 -28.99 12.24 -9.05
N SER A 49 -28.29 11.53 -9.93
CA SER A 49 -28.84 10.42 -10.68
C SER A 49 -29.10 9.18 -9.81
N GLU A 50 -30.15 8.42 -10.12
CA GLU A 50 -30.43 7.13 -9.48
C GLU A 50 -29.31 6.10 -9.71
N GLU A 51 -28.63 6.20 -10.85
CA GLU A 51 -27.47 5.39 -11.19
C GLU A 51 -26.32 5.61 -10.20
N TYR A 52 -25.99 6.87 -9.90
CA TYR A 52 -24.99 7.22 -8.89
C TYR A 52 -25.38 6.70 -7.50
N LYS A 53 -26.63 6.86 -7.09
CA LYS A 53 -27.12 6.39 -5.77
C LYS A 53 -27.01 4.88 -5.64
N LYS A 54 -27.45 4.12 -6.65
CA LYS A 54 -27.35 2.66 -6.68
C LYS A 54 -25.91 2.16 -6.63
N PHE A 55 -25.01 2.79 -7.40
CA PHE A 55 -23.59 2.45 -7.35
C PHE A 55 -23.01 2.73 -5.95
N LYS A 56 -23.33 3.89 -5.37
CA LYS A 56 -22.83 4.31 -4.06
C LYS A 56 -23.24 3.33 -2.94
N GLU A 57 -24.48 2.85 -3.00
CA GLU A 57 -25.00 1.84 -2.08
C GLU A 57 -24.32 0.48 -2.30
N ARG A 58 -24.27 -0.01 -3.55
CA ARG A 58 -23.67 -1.30 -3.90
C ARG A 58 -22.18 -1.36 -3.60
N ALA A 59 -21.44 -0.29 -3.89
CA ALA A 59 -20.00 -0.21 -3.63
C ALA A 59 -19.66 -0.07 -2.14
N GLY A 60 -20.66 0.07 -1.26
CA GLY A 60 -20.42 0.26 0.17
C GLY A 60 -19.82 1.63 0.51
N LEU A 61 -20.09 2.65 -0.32
CA LEU A 61 -19.53 4.01 -0.16
C LEU A 61 -20.59 5.06 0.21
N PRO A 62 -21.59 4.80 1.08
CA PRO A 62 -22.77 5.66 1.26
C PRO A 62 -22.45 7.09 1.73
N GLU A 63 -21.35 7.25 2.47
CA GLU A 63 -20.94 8.54 3.05
C GLU A 63 -19.80 9.23 2.26
N SER A 64 -19.32 8.62 1.17
CA SER A 64 -18.18 9.16 0.39
C SER A 64 -18.59 10.24 -0.60
N ASN A 65 -17.72 11.24 -0.78
CA ASN A 65 -17.86 12.28 -1.80
C ASN A 65 -16.95 11.94 -2.99
N PHE A 66 -17.53 11.41 -4.07
CA PHE A 66 -16.82 11.09 -5.31
C PHE A 66 -17.67 11.45 -6.53
N SER A 67 -17.02 11.54 -7.69
CA SER A 67 -17.68 11.52 -8.98
C SER A 67 -17.59 10.13 -9.58
N LEU A 68 -18.59 9.73 -10.34
CA LEU A 68 -18.61 8.41 -10.97
C LEU A 68 -18.34 8.60 -12.46
N ALA A 69 -17.27 8.00 -12.97
CA ALA A 69 -17.00 7.94 -14.40
C ALA A 69 -17.56 6.63 -14.95
N GLN A 70 -18.43 6.72 -15.95
CA GLN A 70 -18.92 5.57 -16.70
C GLN A 70 -18.03 5.36 -17.92
N LEU A 71 -17.48 4.15 -18.05
CA LEU A 71 -16.83 3.65 -19.26
C LEU A 71 -17.87 2.92 -20.10
N PHE A 72 -17.94 3.26 -21.39
CA PHE A 72 -18.89 2.65 -22.30
C PHE A 72 -18.34 2.55 -23.72
N ILE A 73 -18.89 1.60 -24.48
CA ILE A 73 -18.67 1.49 -25.92
C ILE A 73 -19.38 2.67 -26.59
N ASP A 74 -18.61 3.52 -27.27
CA ASP A 74 -19.12 4.67 -27.99
C ASP A 74 -19.88 4.21 -29.24
N SER A 75 -21.21 4.25 -29.19
CA SER A 75 -22.12 3.83 -30.26
C SER A 75 -22.21 4.81 -31.43
N SER A 76 -21.38 5.87 -31.45
CA SER A 76 -21.28 6.80 -32.58
C SER A 76 -20.63 6.16 -33.81
N SER A 77 -20.35 6.96 -34.85
CA SER A 77 -19.67 6.55 -36.08
C SER A 77 -18.27 5.95 -35.88
N SER A 78 -17.75 6.00 -34.65
CA SER A 78 -16.52 5.34 -34.23
C SER A 78 -16.68 3.84 -34.02
N THR A 79 -17.88 3.35 -33.69
CA THR A 79 -18.17 1.90 -33.66
C THR A 79 -18.51 1.41 -35.06
N LYS A 80 -17.72 0.49 -35.59
CA LYS A 80 -17.88 -0.03 -36.96
C LYS A 80 -17.95 -1.54 -36.96
N PHE A 81 -18.92 -2.09 -37.69
CA PHE A 81 -18.98 -3.52 -37.95
C PHE A 81 -17.72 -3.97 -38.68
N ASN A 82 -17.07 -5.02 -38.18
CA ASN A 82 -15.85 -5.58 -38.74
C ASN A 82 -16.15 -6.95 -39.34
N GLU A 83 -16.25 -7.00 -40.66
CA GLU A 83 -16.58 -8.21 -41.41
C GLU A 83 -15.47 -9.26 -41.34
N ASP A 84 -14.20 -8.86 -41.31
CA ASP A 84 -13.05 -9.77 -41.44
C ASP A 84 -12.91 -10.75 -40.28
N ILE A 85 -13.43 -10.38 -39.11
CA ILE A 85 -13.38 -11.16 -37.87
C ILE A 85 -14.75 -11.59 -37.36
N SER A 86 -15.82 -11.22 -38.08
CA SER A 86 -17.16 -11.72 -37.79
C SER A 86 -17.34 -13.12 -38.37
N THR A 87 -18.08 -13.97 -37.67
CA THR A 87 -18.42 -15.31 -38.15
C THR A 87 -19.94 -15.46 -38.26
N LEU A 88 -20.46 -15.77 -39.45
CA LEU A 88 -21.90 -16.01 -39.67
C LEU A 88 -22.23 -17.51 -39.69
N GLY A 89 -21.56 -18.28 -38.83
CA GLY A 89 -21.70 -19.74 -38.74
C GLY A 89 -21.41 -20.42 -40.07
N LYS A 90 -22.43 -21.06 -40.66
CA LYS A 90 -22.34 -21.74 -41.96
C LYS A 90 -22.48 -20.80 -43.16
N ASN A 91 -22.97 -19.59 -42.94
CA ASN A 91 -23.20 -18.61 -43.99
C ASN A 91 -21.97 -17.69 -44.13
N LYS A 92 -21.81 -17.05 -45.29
CA LYS A 92 -20.87 -15.94 -45.46
C LYS A 92 -21.58 -14.68 -45.92
N LEU A 93 -21.11 -13.53 -45.47
CA LEU A 93 -21.72 -12.26 -45.86
C LEU A 93 -21.60 -12.03 -47.38
N SER A 94 -20.51 -12.50 -47.99
CA SER A 94 -20.27 -12.47 -49.43
C SER A 94 -21.23 -13.35 -50.25
N GLU A 95 -21.91 -14.31 -49.63
CA GLU A 95 -22.86 -15.21 -50.30
C GLU A 95 -24.29 -14.64 -50.33
N LEU A 96 -24.54 -13.55 -49.59
CA LEU A 96 -25.82 -12.83 -49.61
C LEU A 96 -25.93 -11.96 -50.88
N SER A 97 -27.15 -11.79 -51.39
CA SER A 97 -27.42 -10.79 -52.42
C SER A 97 -27.11 -9.38 -51.90
N GLY A 98 -26.89 -8.41 -52.80
CA GLY A 98 -26.62 -7.03 -52.42
C GLY A 98 -27.68 -6.44 -51.48
N ASP A 99 -28.96 -6.71 -51.76
CA ASP A 99 -30.08 -6.20 -50.96
C ASP A 99 -30.24 -6.93 -49.62
N SER A 100 -30.03 -8.25 -49.57
CA SER A 100 -30.03 -9.00 -48.32
C SER A 100 -28.85 -8.61 -47.42
N ARG A 101 -27.68 -8.36 -48.01
CA ARG A 101 -26.52 -7.81 -47.28
C ARG A 101 -26.82 -6.42 -46.73
N ALA A 102 -27.43 -5.54 -47.53
CA ALA A 102 -27.83 -4.21 -47.06
C ALA A 102 -28.86 -4.27 -45.92
N SER A 103 -29.83 -5.20 -46.01
CA SER A 103 -30.80 -5.46 -44.93
C SER A 103 -30.12 -5.90 -43.64
N LEU A 104 -29.16 -6.82 -43.72
CA LEU A 104 -28.41 -7.28 -42.56
C LEU A 104 -27.56 -6.16 -41.94
N LEU A 105 -26.86 -5.37 -42.76
CA LEU A 105 -26.07 -4.23 -42.28
C LEU A 105 -26.95 -3.17 -41.60
N THR A 106 -28.19 -2.99 -42.07
CA THR A 106 -29.17 -2.09 -41.45
C THR A 106 -29.63 -2.61 -40.10
N PHE A 107 -29.89 -3.92 -39.98
CA PHE A 107 -30.16 -4.57 -38.70
C PHE A 107 -29.01 -4.37 -37.72
N ILE A 108 -27.77 -4.54 -38.17
CA ILE A 108 -26.57 -4.35 -37.34
C ILE A 108 -26.45 -2.90 -36.86
N ASP A 109 -26.65 -1.92 -37.74
CA ASP A 109 -26.63 -0.49 -37.37
C ASP A 109 -27.73 -0.14 -36.34
N HIS A 110 -28.95 -0.65 -36.55
CA HIS A 110 -30.04 -0.50 -35.59
C HIS A 110 -29.75 -1.17 -34.25
N TRP A 111 -29.09 -2.32 -34.26
CA TRP A 111 -28.69 -3.00 -33.04
C TRP A 111 -27.66 -2.18 -32.24
N VAL A 112 -26.65 -1.60 -32.89
CA VAL A 112 -25.66 -0.72 -32.24
C VAL A 112 -26.33 0.50 -31.60
N LYS A 113 -27.26 1.14 -32.31
CA LYS A 113 -28.06 2.25 -31.76
C LYS A 113 -28.90 1.81 -30.56
N GLY A 114 -29.63 0.71 -30.70
CA GLY A 114 -30.47 0.15 -29.63
C GLY A 114 -29.66 -0.25 -28.39
N MET A 115 -28.44 -0.79 -28.56
CA MET A 115 -27.54 -1.12 -27.45
C MET A 115 -27.24 0.14 -26.61
N SER A 116 -26.96 1.26 -27.26
CA SER A 116 -26.68 2.53 -26.61
C SER A 116 -27.88 3.10 -25.88
N GLU A 117 -29.03 3.16 -26.54
CA GLU A 117 -30.27 3.73 -26.00
C GLU A 117 -30.77 2.96 -24.78
N ASN A 118 -30.54 1.65 -24.74
CA ASN A 118 -30.93 0.79 -23.62
C ASN A 118 -29.84 0.65 -22.52
N GLY A 119 -28.76 1.43 -22.59
CA GLY A 119 -27.68 1.39 -21.59
C GLY A 119 -26.92 0.06 -21.55
N LYS A 120 -26.89 -0.68 -22.66
CA LYS A 120 -26.17 -1.97 -22.79
C LYS A 120 -24.74 -1.81 -23.29
N SER A 121 -24.30 -0.58 -23.54
CA SER A 121 -22.93 -0.23 -23.92
C SER A 121 -21.99 -0.01 -22.72
N VAL A 122 -22.51 -0.03 -21.50
CA VAL A 122 -21.74 0.27 -20.28
C VAL A 122 -20.77 -0.87 -19.98
N LEU A 123 -19.47 -0.59 -20.11
CA LEU A 123 -18.40 -1.46 -19.64
C LEU A 123 -18.23 -1.33 -18.13
N GLY A 124 -18.58 -0.16 -17.60
CA GLY A 124 -18.91 0.01 -16.19
C GLY A 124 -18.55 1.34 -15.57
N TYR A 125 -18.28 1.33 -14.26
CA TYR A 125 -18.11 2.55 -13.47
C TYR A 125 -16.84 2.61 -12.63
N SER A 126 -16.30 3.81 -12.45
CA SER A 126 -15.22 4.03 -11.48
C SER A 126 -15.39 5.31 -10.68
N ALA A 127 -15.15 5.21 -9.38
CA ALA A 127 -15.20 6.32 -8.46
C ALA A 127 -13.92 7.18 -8.57
N GLN A 128 -14.10 8.47 -8.84
CA GLN A 128 -13.05 9.47 -8.92
C GLN A 128 -13.24 10.53 -7.83
N ARG A 129 -12.23 10.76 -7.01
CA ARG A 129 -12.22 11.82 -6.02
C ARG A 129 -12.21 13.18 -6.71
N GLU A 130 -13.07 14.08 -6.24
CA GLU A 130 -13.07 15.48 -6.66
C GLU A 130 -12.12 16.32 -5.78
N GLU A 131 -11.51 17.33 -6.38
CA GLU A 131 -10.69 18.31 -5.67
C GLU A 131 -11.62 19.28 -4.93
N SER A 132 -11.83 19.07 -3.62
CA SER A 132 -12.58 20.01 -2.77
C SER A 132 -11.63 21.00 -2.09
N LYS A 133 -12.05 22.27 -2.00
CA LYS A 133 -11.28 23.33 -1.30
C LYS A 133 -11.24 23.16 0.22
N SER A 134 -12.17 22.38 0.79
CA SER A 134 -12.13 21.93 2.18
C SER A 134 -11.42 20.59 2.24
N ALA A 135 -10.19 20.57 2.78
CA ALA A 135 -9.44 19.35 3.09
C ALA A 135 -10.17 18.44 4.11
N ASP A 136 -11.22 18.96 4.76
CA ASP A 136 -11.97 18.35 5.85
C ASP A 136 -13.11 17.40 5.43
N GLU A 137 -13.39 17.23 4.12
CA GLU A 137 -14.42 16.28 3.63
C GLU A 137 -13.87 14.89 3.28
N LEU A 138 -12.68 14.52 3.77
CA LEU A 138 -12.27 13.11 3.75
C LEU A 138 -13.14 12.35 4.76
N ASN A 139 -14.25 11.80 4.25
CA ASN A 139 -15.05 10.79 4.92
C ASN A 139 -14.09 9.76 5.59
N PRO A 140 -14.26 9.40 6.86
CA PRO A 140 -13.45 8.36 7.51
C PRO A 140 -13.48 6.99 6.83
N TYR A 141 -14.43 6.76 5.91
CA TYR A 141 -14.53 5.59 5.05
C TYR A 141 -13.97 5.82 3.63
N ALA A 142 -13.27 6.93 3.39
CA ALA A 142 -12.60 7.15 2.11
C ALA A 142 -11.43 6.17 1.97
N PRO A 143 -11.23 5.62 0.77
CA PRO A 143 -10.16 4.67 0.54
C PRO A 143 -8.78 5.31 0.67
N SER A 144 -7.80 4.53 1.10
CA SER A 144 -6.40 4.96 1.28
C SER A 144 -5.79 5.56 0.01
N PHE A 145 -6.16 5.01 -1.15
CA PHE A 145 -5.72 5.48 -2.47
C PHE A 145 -6.94 5.71 -3.37
N PRO A 146 -7.65 6.85 -3.22
CA PRO A 146 -8.77 7.16 -4.09
C PRO A 146 -8.24 7.50 -5.49
N PRO A 147 -8.80 6.92 -6.57
CA PRO A 147 -8.51 7.38 -7.91
C PRO A 147 -8.91 8.84 -8.06
N THR A 148 -8.05 9.67 -8.64
CA THR A 148 -8.32 11.08 -8.97
C THR A 148 -8.45 11.30 -10.46
N SER A 149 -7.89 10.40 -11.27
CA SER A 149 -8.08 10.34 -12.72
C SER A 149 -7.88 8.91 -13.20
N ILE A 150 -8.42 8.61 -14.37
CA ILE A 150 -8.48 7.26 -14.92
C ILE A 150 -8.19 7.33 -16.41
N ASP A 151 -7.41 6.38 -16.89
CA ASP A 151 -7.20 6.14 -18.31
C ASP A 151 -7.29 4.64 -18.61
N TYR A 152 -7.42 4.28 -19.88
CA TYR A 152 -7.51 2.90 -20.32
C TYR A 152 -6.74 2.65 -21.61
N PHE A 153 -6.16 1.47 -21.72
CA PHE A 153 -5.36 1.10 -22.88
C PHE A 153 -5.53 -0.38 -23.22
N CYS A 154 -5.55 -0.70 -24.51
CA CYS A 154 -5.40 -2.08 -24.95
C CYS A 154 -3.94 -2.49 -24.76
N TYR A 155 -3.71 -3.54 -23.98
CA TYR A 155 -2.39 -4.12 -23.79
C TYR A 155 -2.28 -5.41 -24.61
N PRO A 156 -1.43 -5.42 -25.65
CA PRO A 156 -1.35 -6.55 -26.57
C PRO A 156 -0.72 -7.76 -25.88
N TRP A 157 -1.06 -8.96 -26.35
CA TRP A 157 -0.35 -10.18 -25.95
C TRP A 157 0.72 -10.52 -26.98
N ARG A 158 1.88 -11.04 -26.53
CA ARG A 158 3.04 -11.37 -27.38
C ARG A 158 3.58 -12.78 -27.16
N GLY A 159 2.84 -13.64 -26.47
CA GLY A 159 3.33 -14.94 -26.01
C GLY A 159 3.70 -14.94 -24.53
N VAL A 160 3.88 -16.14 -23.98
CA VAL A 160 4.25 -16.39 -22.57
C VAL A 160 5.65 -15.86 -22.23
N ASP A 161 6.55 -15.81 -23.21
CA ASP A 161 7.89 -15.21 -23.06
C ASP A 161 7.90 -13.70 -23.37
N GLY A 162 6.80 -13.17 -23.89
CA GLY A 162 6.65 -11.77 -24.31
C GLY A 162 7.52 -11.34 -25.50
N GLN A 163 8.18 -12.28 -26.21
CA GLN A 163 9.15 -11.97 -27.27
C GLN A 163 8.53 -11.92 -28.67
N GLY A 164 7.28 -12.34 -28.84
CA GLY A 164 6.59 -12.35 -30.13
C GLY A 164 6.13 -10.98 -30.62
N SER A 165 5.59 -10.93 -31.84
CA SER A 165 4.80 -9.80 -32.30
C SER A 165 3.49 -9.68 -31.50
N ASN A 166 2.85 -8.51 -31.55
CA ASN A 166 1.48 -8.37 -31.07
C ASN A 166 0.61 -9.43 -31.76
N LYS A 167 -0.16 -10.16 -30.95
CA LYS A 167 -1.18 -11.09 -31.41
C LYS A 167 -2.52 -10.58 -30.92
N ASP A 168 -3.36 -10.17 -31.85
CA ASP A 168 -4.74 -9.81 -31.57
C ASP A 168 -5.61 -11.09 -31.53
N TYR A 169 -6.84 -10.96 -31.02
CA TYR A 169 -7.82 -12.05 -30.91
C TYR A 169 -7.35 -13.23 -30.06
N GLN A 170 -6.57 -12.95 -29.03
CA GLN A 170 -6.19 -13.94 -28.02
C GLN A 170 -6.98 -13.65 -26.74
N ASP A 171 -7.41 -14.70 -26.04
CA ASP A 171 -8.04 -14.56 -24.72
C ASP A 171 -7.09 -13.90 -23.70
N ASP A 172 -5.78 -13.91 -23.98
CA ASP A 172 -4.72 -13.28 -23.19
C ASP A 172 -4.52 -11.78 -23.48
N ASN A 173 -5.26 -11.20 -24.43
CA ASN A 173 -5.25 -9.75 -24.63
C ASN A 173 -5.90 -9.05 -23.42
N ALA A 174 -5.25 -8.00 -22.91
CA ALA A 174 -5.69 -7.35 -21.69
C ALA A 174 -6.22 -5.93 -21.96
N LEU A 175 -7.30 -5.57 -21.29
CA LEU A 175 -7.69 -4.17 -21.12
C LEU A 175 -7.04 -3.66 -19.83
N SER A 176 -6.10 -2.72 -19.97
CA SER A 176 -5.41 -2.11 -18.84
C SER A 176 -6.13 -0.85 -18.38
N TYR A 177 -6.29 -0.72 -17.07
CA TYR A 177 -6.82 0.47 -16.42
C TYR A 177 -5.68 1.16 -15.67
N LEU A 178 -5.44 2.44 -15.97
CA LEU A 178 -4.50 3.27 -15.24
C LEU A 178 -5.27 4.17 -14.28
N LEU A 179 -5.12 3.92 -12.98
CA LEU A 179 -5.70 4.74 -11.93
C LEU A 179 -4.62 5.63 -11.34
N MET A 180 -4.82 6.95 -11.41
CA MET A 180 -3.90 7.90 -10.79
C MET A 180 -4.42 8.33 -9.42
N SER A 181 -3.51 8.69 -8.51
CA SER A 181 -3.82 9.31 -7.22
C SER A 181 -3.19 10.71 -7.12
N ASN A 182 -3.55 11.45 -6.07
CA ASN A 182 -3.00 12.78 -5.76
C ASN A 182 -3.21 13.82 -6.87
N PHE A 183 -4.32 13.71 -7.62
CA PHE A 183 -4.70 14.63 -8.70
C PHE A 183 -3.63 14.76 -9.79
N LYS A 184 -2.81 13.72 -9.96
CA LYS A 184 -1.90 13.60 -11.09
C LYS A 184 -2.69 13.23 -12.34
N ASN A 185 -2.32 13.84 -13.47
CA ASN A 185 -2.85 13.46 -14.77
C ASN A 185 -2.17 12.18 -15.27
N PRO A 186 -2.88 11.34 -16.04
CA PRO A 186 -2.25 10.23 -16.76
C PRO A 186 -1.13 10.74 -17.69
N PRO A 187 -0.11 9.92 -17.99
CA PRO A 187 0.96 10.29 -18.91
C PRO A 187 0.41 10.65 -20.29
N ALA A 188 0.86 11.78 -20.85
CA ALA A 188 0.41 12.25 -22.16
C ALA A 188 0.81 11.31 -23.32
N GLU A 189 1.86 10.50 -23.12
CA GLU A 189 2.36 9.53 -24.11
C GLU A 189 1.42 8.32 -24.32
N GLY A 190 0.36 8.20 -23.51
CA GLY A 190 -0.67 7.18 -23.67
C GLY A 190 -0.28 5.84 -23.06
N ALA A 191 -0.54 4.76 -23.80
CA ALA A 191 -0.51 3.39 -23.28
C ALA A 191 0.82 2.99 -22.66
N MET A 192 0.76 2.20 -21.58
CA MET A 192 1.95 1.57 -21.02
C MET A 192 2.68 0.79 -22.12
N GLY A 193 3.99 1.03 -22.24
CA GLY A 193 4.85 0.21 -23.11
C GLY A 193 4.76 -1.26 -22.74
N TYR A 194 4.99 -2.16 -23.70
CA TYR A 194 4.97 -3.59 -23.44
C TYR A 194 6.13 -3.98 -22.51
N THR A 195 5.80 -4.45 -21.31
CA THR A 195 6.75 -4.85 -20.25
C THR A 195 6.76 -6.35 -19.98
N GLY A 196 5.89 -7.11 -20.65
CA GLY A 196 5.76 -8.55 -20.49
C GLY A 196 4.30 -9.01 -20.46
N PRO A 197 4.05 -10.33 -20.36
CA PRO A 197 2.70 -10.84 -20.22
C PRO A 197 2.19 -10.55 -18.81
N TRP A 198 1.15 -9.72 -18.70
CA TRP A 198 0.46 -9.43 -17.44
C TRP A 198 -0.72 -10.37 -17.19
N VAL A 199 -1.24 -10.97 -18.26
CA VAL A 199 -2.32 -11.96 -18.24
C VAL A 199 -1.80 -13.22 -18.92
N ASP A 200 -2.21 -14.36 -18.39
CA ASP A 200 -2.00 -15.69 -18.94
C ASP A 200 -3.25 -16.51 -18.60
N GLY A 201 -4.22 -16.47 -19.50
CA GLY A 201 -5.52 -17.14 -19.40
C GLY A 201 -5.45 -18.65 -19.59
N ALA A 202 -4.38 -19.17 -20.21
CA ALA A 202 -4.07 -20.60 -20.19
C ALA A 202 -3.49 -21.04 -18.82
N GLY A 203 -2.92 -20.10 -18.07
CA GLY A 203 -2.45 -20.26 -16.69
C GLY A 203 -3.48 -19.85 -15.62
N ASP A 204 -3.00 -19.50 -14.43
CA ASP A 204 -3.81 -19.09 -13.28
C ASP A 204 -3.99 -17.57 -13.14
N ARG A 205 -3.58 -16.79 -14.15
CA ARG A 205 -3.45 -15.33 -14.09
C ARG A 205 -4.36 -14.65 -15.10
N GLY A 206 -5.66 -14.69 -14.84
CA GLY A 206 -6.69 -14.03 -15.67
C GLY A 206 -6.68 -12.50 -15.57
N ALA A 207 -6.14 -11.93 -14.48
CA ALA A 207 -5.95 -10.49 -14.32
C ALA A 207 -4.81 -10.19 -13.34
N SER A 208 -4.24 -8.99 -13.45
CA SER A 208 -3.14 -8.53 -12.59
C SER A 208 -3.34 -7.07 -12.17
N PHE A 209 -2.85 -6.77 -10.97
CA PHE A 209 -2.78 -5.42 -10.41
C PHE A 209 -1.33 -5.06 -10.11
N CYS A 210 -0.99 -3.80 -10.36
CA CYS A 210 0.31 -3.22 -10.05
C CYS A 210 0.11 -1.88 -9.35
N MET A 211 0.72 -1.71 -8.18
CA MET A 211 0.84 -0.42 -7.50
C MET A 211 2.29 0.03 -7.55
N SER A 212 2.51 1.23 -8.08
CA SER A 212 3.86 1.79 -8.24
C SER A 212 4.60 1.92 -6.89
N ARG A 213 5.92 1.73 -6.92
CA ARG A 213 6.84 1.94 -5.80
C ARG A 213 6.59 3.29 -5.13
N THR A 214 6.46 4.36 -5.91
CA THR A 214 6.28 5.71 -5.37
C THR A 214 5.01 5.82 -4.54
N LEU A 215 3.90 5.27 -5.00
CA LEU A 215 2.63 5.33 -4.26
C LEU A 215 2.67 4.48 -3.00
N PHE A 216 3.15 3.24 -3.12
CA PHE A 216 3.18 2.30 -1.99
C PHE A 216 4.13 2.76 -0.88
N TRP A 217 5.36 3.14 -1.22
CA TRP A 217 6.39 3.46 -0.23
C TRP A 217 6.24 4.86 0.36
N GLU A 218 5.66 5.84 -0.36
CA GLU A 218 5.28 7.12 0.27
C GLU A 218 4.29 6.92 1.43
N TRP A 219 3.44 5.89 1.37
CA TRP A 219 2.52 5.52 2.45
C TRP A 219 3.17 4.63 3.52
N MET A 220 3.97 3.62 3.13
CA MET A 220 4.57 2.65 4.07
C MET A 220 5.69 3.25 4.92
N LEU A 221 6.54 4.12 4.35
CA LEU A 221 7.71 4.65 5.04
C LEU A 221 7.37 5.49 6.30
N PRO A 222 6.32 6.34 6.30
CA PRO A 222 5.84 6.98 7.52
C PRO A 222 5.45 5.99 8.64
N LEU A 223 4.85 4.84 8.30
CA LEU A 223 4.50 3.80 9.28
C LEU A 223 5.75 3.13 9.83
N ALA A 224 6.70 2.76 8.96
CA ALA A 224 7.98 2.22 9.38
C ALA A 224 8.76 3.20 10.28
N ARG A 225 8.65 4.52 10.03
CA ARG A 225 9.26 5.54 10.89
C ARG A 225 8.71 5.50 12.32
N GLN A 226 7.42 5.23 12.51
CA GLN A 226 6.83 5.16 13.86
C GLN A 226 7.47 4.05 14.70
N VAL A 227 7.77 2.90 14.07
CA VAL A 227 8.53 1.83 14.72
C VAL A 227 9.92 2.31 15.12
N VAL A 228 10.67 2.94 14.20
CA VAL A 228 12.03 3.44 14.52
C VAL A 228 12.02 4.41 15.69
N VAL A 229 11.06 5.35 15.70
CA VAL A 229 10.89 6.30 16.80
C VAL A 229 10.59 5.58 18.11
N ALA A 230 9.67 4.62 18.11
CA ALA A 230 9.31 3.83 19.29
C ALA A 230 10.46 2.95 19.79
N MET A 231 11.37 2.52 18.92
CA MET A 231 12.50 1.65 19.26
C MET A 231 13.77 2.42 19.65
N THR A 232 13.75 3.74 19.67
CA THR A 232 14.92 4.56 20.00
C THR A 232 14.94 4.91 21.49
N PRO A 233 15.96 4.49 22.27
CA PRO A 233 16.16 5.01 23.62
C PRO A 233 16.54 6.49 23.56
N VAL A 234 16.02 7.26 24.51
CA VAL A 234 16.34 8.68 24.65
C VAL A 234 16.87 8.92 26.05
N PRO A 235 18.10 9.46 26.19
CA PRO A 235 18.66 9.74 27.49
C PRO A 235 17.93 10.94 28.11
N ASP A 236 17.44 10.76 29.33
CA ASP A 236 17.01 11.85 30.20
C ASP A 236 18.21 12.32 31.04
N THR A 237 18.10 13.42 31.79
CA THR A 237 19.20 13.85 32.66
C THR A 237 19.47 12.78 33.72
N PRO A 238 20.68 12.18 33.78
CA PRO A 238 20.98 11.12 34.74
C PRO A 238 20.82 11.64 36.17
N TYR A 239 20.50 10.73 37.09
CA TYR A 239 20.54 11.09 38.49
C TYR A 239 21.98 11.12 38.97
N LEU A 240 22.33 12.20 39.66
CA LEU A 240 23.58 12.30 40.37
C LEU A 240 23.42 13.27 41.53
N GLU A 241 23.85 12.86 42.71
CA GLU A 241 23.93 13.72 43.89
C GLU A 241 25.07 13.31 44.82
N TRP A 242 25.50 14.24 45.66
CA TRP A 242 26.41 13.95 46.76
C TRP A 242 25.62 13.41 47.96
N LYS A 243 25.96 12.21 48.40
CA LYS A 243 25.40 11.56 49.60
C LYS A 243 26.32 11.67 50.81
N GLY A 244 27.63 11.68 50.58
CA GLY A 244 28.66 11.76 51.63
C GLY A 244 28.91 10.46 52.40
N THR A 245 28.08 9.43 52.23
CA THR A 245 28.26 8.09 52.78
C THR A 245 27.76 7.03 51.79
N PRO A 246 28.42 5.86 51.70
CA PRO A 246 29.67 5.51 52.37
C PRO A 246 30.87 6.23 51.71
N SER A 247 32.00 6.36 52.42
CA SER A 247 33.12 7.23 51.97
C SER A 247 33.82 6.77 50.69
N ASP A 248 33.65 5.50 50.35
CA ASP A 248 34.12 4.82 49.15
C ASP A 248 33.21 5.03 47.93
N ALA A 249 31.90 5.25 48.14
CA ALA A 249 30.94 5.64 47.11
C ALA A 249 30.06 6.81 47.58
N PRO A 250 30.62 8.03 47.77
CA PRO A 250 29.89 9.14 48.41
C PRO A 250 28.88 9.84 47.48
N TYR A 251 28.62 9.29 46.29
CA TYR A 251 27.68 9.81 45.31
C TYR A 251 26.56 8.81 45.07
N GLY A 252 25.32 9.29 45.05
CA GLY A 252 24.18 8.51 44.57
C GLY A 252 23.96 8.78 43.09
N PHE A 253 23.85 7.74 42.28
CA PHE A 253 23.67 7.84 40.83
C PHE A 253 22.81 6.70 40.29
N TRP A 254 22.10 6.97 39.20
CA TRP A 254 21.44 5.96 38.37
C TRP A 254 21.17 6.51 36.97
N THR A 255 20.99 5.60 36.02
CA THR A 255 20.59 5.91 34.64
C THR A 255 19.18 6.50 34.63
N ARG A 256 18.92 7.41 33.71
CA ARG A 256 17.58 7.91 33.43
C ARG A 256 17.41 8.02 31.93
N TYR A 257 16.52 7.21 31.38
CA TYR A 257 16.16 7.23 29.97
C TYR A 257 14.72 6.77 29.83
N HIS A 258 14.15 7.01 28.66
CA HIS A 258 12.90 6.41 28.24
C HIS A 258 13.05 5.81 26.84
N ILE A 259 12.22 4.83 26.52
CA ILE A 259 12.15 4.26 25.18
C ILE A 259 11.05 4.98 24.41
N GLY A 260 11.39 5.47 23.21
CA GLY A 260 10.51 6.21 22.31
C GLY A 260 10.89 7.68 22.19
N ASP A 261 11.35 8.10 21.01
CA ASP A 261 11.76 9.48 20.76
C ASP A 261 10.58 10.42 20.49
N THR A 262 9.82 10.72 21.55
CA THR A 262 8.65 11.62 21.48
C THR A 262 8.98 13.06 21.06
N GLY A 263 10.25 13.46 21.12
CA GLY A 263 10.73 14.76 20.65
C GLY A 263 11.13 14.79 19.18
N ALA A 264 11.03 13.67 18.46
CA ALA A 264 11.42 13.55 17.07
C ALA A 264 10.63 14.52 16.18
N SER A 265 11.33 15.42 15.49
CA SER A 265 10.72 16.28 14.46
C SER A 265 10.31 15.46 13.23
N ASN A 266 9.48 16.03 12.35
CA ASN A 266 9.12 15.41 11.07
C ASN A 266 10.34 15.14 10.16
N SER A 267 11.44 15.89 10.34
CA SER A 267 12.69 15.66 9.61
C SER A 267 13.59 14.61 10.25
N SER A 268 13.38 14.30 11.54
CA SER A 268 14.09 13.22 12.23
C SER A 268 13.70 11.88 11.63
N TYR A 269 14.67 10.99 11.47
CA TYR A 269 14.47 9.67 10.88
C TYR A 269 13.88 9.71 9.46
N LYS A 270 14.25 10.72 8.66
CA LYS A 270 13.83 10.78 7.25
C LYS A 270 14.46 9.66 6.43
N TRP A 271 13.62 8.85 5.80
CA TRP A 271 14.04 7.79 4.89
C TRP A 271 14.72 8.32 3.64
N VAL A 272 15.83 7.70 3.27
CA VAL A 272 16.59 7.94 2.05
C VAL A 272 16.77 6.61 1.32
N SER A 273 16.60 6.60 0.00
CA SER A 273 16.83 5.39 -0.79
C SER A 273 18.28 4.93 -0.65
N ASN A 274 18.50 3.62 -0.49
CA ASN A 274 19.83 3.03 -0.42
C ASN A 274 20.16 2.25 -1.71
N ALA A 275 21.42 1.84 -1.86
CA ALA A 275 21.93 1.14 -3.05
C ALA A 275 21.34 -0.27 -3.26
N TYR A 276 20.68 -0.84 -2.24
CA TYR A 276 20.17 -2.21 -2.25
C TYR A 276 18.67 -2.28 -2.54
N GLY A 277 18.12 -1.22 -3.15
CA GLY A 277 16.70 -1.16 -3.52
C GLY A 277 15.75 -0.85 -2.38
N GLY A 278 16.24 -0.61 -1.16
CA GLY A 278 15.45 -0.24 0.02
C GLY A 278 15.64 1.21 0.44
N TRP A 279 15.32 1.49 1.71
CA TRP A 279 15.52 2.78 2.36
C TRP A 279 16.31 2.63 3.64
N SER A 280 17.09 3.64 3.96
CA SER A 280 17.82 3.75 5.22
C SER A 280 17.52 5.09 5.86
N THR A 281 17.63 5.13 7.18
CA THR A 281 17.41 6.33 7.98
C THR A 281 18.37 6.35 9.16
N SER A 282 18.72 7.54 9.60
CA SER A 282 19.47 7.79 10.81
C SER A 282 19.01 9.11 11.43
N THR A 283 19.47 9.38 12.64
CA THR A 283 19.28 10.67 13.30
C THR A 283 20.55 11.06 14.03
N GLU A 284 20.59 12.30 14.51
CA GLU A 284 21.69 12.81 15.33
C GLU A 284 21.78 12.07 16.67
N ASP A 285 23.02 11.94 17.15
CA ASP A 285 23.32 11.40 18.47
C ASP A 285 22.64 12.23 19.56
N LYS A 286 22.19 11.55 20.61
CA LYS A 286 21.52 12.18 21.76
C LYS A 286 22.40 12.04 22.98
N SER A 287 22.51 13.08 23.79
CA SER A 287 23.29 13.00 25.02
C SER A 287 22.77 13.89 26.12
N THR A 288 22.93 13.45 27.35
CA THR A 288 22.67 14.23 28.56
C THR A 288 23.78 13.95 29.56
N ALA A 289 24.08 14.93 30.42
CA ALA A 289 25.06 14.73 31.47
C ALA A 289 24.68 15.54 32.72
N ARG A 290 25.17 15.07 33.87
CA ARG A 290 25.08 15.77 35.13
C ARG A 290 26.40 15.63 35.86
N LYS A 291 26.92 16.77 36.31
CA LYS A 291 28.11 16.86 37.14
C LYS A 291 27.74 17.35 38.54
N VAL A 292 28.27 16.71 39.57
CA VAL A 292 28.09 17.11 40.96
C VAL A 292 29.45 17.16 41.64
N ASN A 293 29.77 18.30 42.25
CA ASN A 293 30.96 18.46 43.06
C ASN A 293 30.68 18.06 44.50
N LYS A 294 31.71 17.56 45.19
CA LYS A 294 31.70 17.41 46.64
C LYS A 294 31.51 18.79 47.31
N PRO A 295 30.69 18.90 48.38
CA PRO A 295 30.63 20.11 49.19
C PRO A 295 32.03 20.51 49.65
N ASP A 296 32.34 21.80 49.54
CA ASP A 296 33.62 22.39 49.95
C ASP A 296 34.86 21.90 49.16
N SER A 297 34.69 21.16 48.05
CA SER A 297 35.79 20.76 47.16
C SER A 297 35.39 20.74 45.69
N GLY A 298 35.74 21.79 44.95
CA GLY A 298 35.52 21.86 43.49
C GLY A 298 36.39 20.90 42.66
N SER A 299 37.44 20.35 43.27
CA SER A 299 38.36 19.38 42.65
C SER A 299 37.99 17.93 42.93
N ASP A 300 36.89 17.66 43.62
CA ASP A 300 36.34 16.31 43.81
C ASP A 300 34.92 16.30 43.25
N TRP A 301 34.70 15.55 42.18
CA TRP A 301 33.44 15.59 41.45
C TRP A 301 33.15 14.26 40.77
N MET A 302 31.87 13.98 40.63
CA MET A 302 31.38 12.91 39.77
C MET A 302 30.65 13.51 38.57
N ASN A 303 30.81 12.89 37.41
CA ASN A 303 30.07 13.18 36.20
C ASN A 303 29.38 11.91 35.73
N ALA A 304 28.06 11.95 35.60
CA ALA A 304 27.25 10.92 34.98
C ALA A 304 26.82 11.43 33.61
N ALA A 305 27.11 10.69 32.54
CA ALA A 305 26.74 11.04 31.18
C ALA A 305 26.07 9.86 30.49
N GLN A 306 25.06 10.13 29.69
CA GLN A 306 24.34 9.15 28.88
C GLN A 306 24.38 9.60 27.44
N TYR A 307 24.63 8.66 26.54
CA TYR A 307 24.69 8.89 25.10
C TYR A 307 23.87 7.84 24.39
N VAL A 308 23.24 8.21 23.28
CA VAL A 308 22.68 7.28 22.32
C VAL A 308 23.25 7.64 20.96
N THR A 309 23.97 6.68 20.39
CA THR A 309 24.70 6.83 19.14
C THR A 309 24.32 5.72 18.17
N ASN A 310 24.83 5.78 16.93
CA ASN A 310 24.58 4.77 15.91
C ASN A 310 23.09 4.49 15.67
N ILE A 311 22.25 5.52 15.83
CA ILE A 311 20.81 5.41 15.67
C ILE A 311 20.50 5.29 14.18
N GLN A 312 20.18 4.07 13.74
CA GLN A 312 19.95 3.79 12.33
C GLN A 312 18.89 2.71 12.13
N ALA A 313 18.19 2.79 11.01
CA ALA A 313 17.27 1.75 10.56
C ALA A 313 17.24 1.64 9.04
N SER A 314 16.70 0.53 8.56
CA SER A 314 16.51 0.23 7.15
C SER A 314 15.17 -0.47 6.92
N VAL A 315 14.57 -0.19 5.78
CA VAL A 315 13.40 -0.88 5.24
C VAL A 315 13.81 -1.50 3.92
N ALA A 316 13.55 -2.78 3.74
CA ALA A 316 13.86 -3.49 2.51
C ALA A 316 12.74 -4.46 2.15
N PHE A 317 12.62 -4.77 0.87
CA PHE A 317 11.77 -5.84 0.35
C PHE A 317 12.65 -6.82 -0.43
N THR A 318 12.16 -8.03 -0.62
CA THR A 318 12.82 -9.00 -1.51
C THR A 318 11.97 -9.17 -2.76
N ALA A 319 12.58 -9.00 -3.93
CA ALA A 319 11.91 -9.23 -5.19
C ALA A 319 11.42 -10.69 -5.29
N GLY A 320 10.19 -10.88 -5.75
CA GLY A 320 9.53 -12.18 -5.82
C GLY A 320 8.98 -12.70 -4.49
N LYS A 321 9.04 -11.90 -3.42
CA LYS A 321 8.45 -12.25 -2.11
C LYS A 321 7.30 -11.32 -1.75
N GLU A 322 6.44 -11.86 -0.90
CA GLU A 322 5.29 -11.25 -0.25
C GLU A 322 5.64 -10.47 1.02
N SER A 323 6.91 -10.43 1.41
CA SER A 323 7.36 -9.84 2.67
C SER A 323 8.33 -8.67 2.51
N LEU A 324 8.31 -7.80 3.51
CA LEU A 324 9.29 -6.73 3.69
C LEU A 324 9.83 -6.75 5.12
N THR A 325 11.03 -6.22 5.29
CA THR A 325 11.76 -6.20 6.56
C THR A 325 12.02 -4.77 6.98
N VAL A 326 11.72 -4.46 8.24
CA VAL A 326 12.13 -3.22 8.92
C VAL A 326 13.10 -3.61 10.03
N LYS A 327 14.33 -3.12 9.97
CA LYS A 327 15.36 -3.42 10.98
C LYS A 327 16.11 -2.18 11.40
N GLY A 328 16.62 -2.16 12.61
CA GLY A 328 17.41 -1.04 13.11
C GLY A 328 18.19 -1.37 14.36
N GLY A 329 18.83 -0.35 14.90
CA GLY A 329 19.65 -0.46 16.08
C GLY A 329 20.17 0.88 16.57
N ASN A 330 20.81 0.84 17.73
CA ASN A 330 21.46 1.96 18.38
C ASN A 330 22.41 1.43 19.46
N ASP A 331 23.31 2.31 19.90
CA ASP A 331 24.19 2.08 21.04
C ASP A 331 23.87 3.09 22.14
N PHE A 332 23.38 2.61 23.29
CA PHE A 332 23.18 3.41 24.48
C PHE A 332 24.41 3.29 25.39
N LYS A 333 25.07 4.40 25.70
CA LYS A 333 26.23 4.44 26.58
C LYS A 333 25.90 5.17 27.87
N TYR A 334 26.31 4.61 29.00
CA TYR A 334 26.31 5.29 30.29
C TYR A 334 27.72 5.34 30.85
N ASP A 335 28.22 6.56 31.07
CA ASP A 335 29.55 6.85 31.59
C ASP A 335 29.46 7.51 32.97
N LEU A 336 30.18 6.95 33.92
CA LEU A 336 30.42 7.50 35.25
C LEU A 336 31.90 7.79 35.42
N ASN A 337 32.23 9.05 35.71
CA ASN A 337 33.60 9.48 35.93
C ASN A 337 33.70 10.17 37.30
N HIS A 338 34.44 9.57 38.23
CA HIS A 338 34.74 10.16 39.53
C HIS A 338 36.17 10.69 39.55
N HIS A 339 36.28 12.02 39.52
CA HIS A 339 37.53 12.71 39.77
C HIS A 339 37.70 12.96 41.26
N ARG A 340 38.79 12.46 41.84
CA ARG A 340 39.05 12.55 43.29
C ARG A 340 40.10 13.62 43.57
N SER A 341 39.85 14.40 44.61
CA SER A 341 40.83 15.39 45.11
C SER A 341 42.12 14.72 45.63
N SER A 342 42.02 13.46 46.05
CA SER A 342 43.14 12.60 46.45
C SER A 342 42.92 11.17 45.94
N GLY A 343 43.96 10.56 45.36
CA GLY A 343 43.91 9.21 44.80
C GLY A 343 43.67 9.18 43.28
N SER A 344 43.64 7.97 42.70
CA SER A 344 43.37 7.81 41.27
C SER A 344 41.88 8.06 40.97
N PRO A 345 41.57 8.74 39.84
CA PRO A 345 40.21 8.78 39.30
C PRO A 345 39.69 7.36 39.13
N THR A 346 38.38 7.20 39.28
CA THR A 346 37.70 5.95 38.94
C THR A 346 36.67 6.24 37.87
N GLU A 347 36.44 5.27 37.00
CA GLU A 347 35.44 5.34 35.95
C GLU A 347 34.63 4.04 35.93
N PHE A 348 33.39 4.13 35.48
CA PHE A 348 32.58 2.99 35.06
C PHE A 348 31.90 3.39 33.76
N TRP A 349 31.85 2.47 32.81
CA TRP A 349 31.05 2.67 31.63
C TRP A 349 30.39 1.37 31.20
N VAL A 350 29.20 1.51 30.62
CA VAL A 350 28.51 0.44 29.91
C VAL A 350 28.06 0.98 28.55
N THR A 351 28.23 0.17 27.50
CA THR A 351 27.61 0.40 26.19
C THR A 351 26.67 -0.75 25.92
N VAL A 352 25.38 -0.45 25.81
CA VAL A 352 24.31 -1.38 25.47
C VAL A 352 24.05 -1.28 23.97
N HIS A 353 24.35 -2.36 23.26
CA HIS A 353 24.14 -2.51 21.82
C HIS A 353 22.76 -3.12 21.57
N THR A 354 21.91 -2.37 20.87
CA THR A 354 20.56 -2.81 20.52
C THR A 354 20.46 -3.05 19.02
N THR A 355 19.90 -4.20 18.65
CA THR A 355 19.45 -4.49 17.29
C THR A 355 18.04 -5.03 17.32
N TRP A 356 17.23 -4.69 16.33
CA TRP A 356 15.87 -5.20 16.20
C TRP A 356 15.49 -5.41 14.74
N GLU A 357 14.59 -6.37 14.50
CA GLU A 357 14.14 -6.76 13.17
C GLU A 357 12.67 -7.20 13.18
N LEU A 358 11.91 -6.65 12.24
CA LEU A 358 10.50 -6.94 11.99
C LEU A 358 10.33 -7.42 10.55
N GLU A 359 9.69 -8.57 10.41
CA GLU A 359 9.23 -9.09 9.12
C GLU A 359 7.72 -8.86 9.01
N ILE A 360 7.30 -8.21 7.92
CA ILE A 360 5.91 -7.89 7.61
C ILE A 360 5.53 -8.67 6.35
N ASP A 361 4.62 -9.61 6.50
CA ASP A 361 4.11 -10.45 5.42
C ASP A 361 2.81 -9.86 4.87
N MET A 362 2.65 -9.90 3.55
CA MET A 362 1.39 -9.60 2.88
C MET A 362 0.64 -10.89 2.61
N ALA A 363 -0.62 -10.94 3.00
CA ALA A 363 -1.49 -12.08 2.76
C ALA A 363 -2.81 -11.63 2.15
N SER A 364 -3.35 -12.48 1.27
CA SER A 364 -4.74 -12.35 0.82
C SER A 364 -5.71 -12.74 1.92
N ILE A 365 -6.88 -12.10 1.94
CA ILE A 365 -7.98 -12.44 2.87
C ILE A 365 -9.22 -12.92 2.11
N GLU A 366 -10.08 -13.68 2.79
CA GLU A 366 -11.29 -14.26 2.20
C GLU A 366 -12.27 -13.21 1.68
N GLU A 367 -12.19 -11.97 2.14
CA GLU A 367 -13.00 -10.83 1.70
C GLU A 367 -12.43 -10.09 0.48
N GLY A 368 -11.33 -10.58 -0.12
CA GLY A 368 -10.79 -10.08 -1.40
C GLY A 368 -9.78 -8.96 -1.34
N GLY A 369 -9.36 -8.56 -0.14
CA GLY A 369 -8.28 -7.61 0.06
C GLY A 369 -6.91 -8.26 0.30
N LEU A 370 -5.95 -7.40 0.61
CA LEU A 370 -4.66 -7.77 1.19
C LEU A 370 -4.61 -7.33 2.65
N VAL A 371 -3.91 -8.07 3.49
CA VAL A 371 -3.60 -7.69 4.88
C VAL A 371 -2.10 -7.79 5.11
N PHE A 372 -1.58 -6.88 5.92
CA PHE A 372 -0.21 -6.96 6.43
C PHE A 372 -0.21 -7.64 7.79
N ARG A 373 0.63 -8.65 7.95
CA ARG A 373 0.78 -9.40 9.19
C ARG A 373 2.23 -9.30 9.64
N PHE A 374 2.43 -9.00 10.91
CA PHE A 374 3.75 -9.13 11.50
C PHE A 374 3.97 -10.59 11.84
N LYS A 375 5.15 -11.10 11.48
CA LYS A 375 5.53 -12.45 11.87
C LYS A 375 5.72 -12.51 13.37
N GLU A 376 4.95 -13.33 14.06
CA GLU A 376 5.08 -13.50 15.51
C GLU A 376 6.47 -14.05 15.85
N SER A 377 7.27 -13.25 16.56
CA SER A 377 8.54 -13.71 17.15
C SER A 377 8.75 -13.05 18.51
N ASN A 378 9.29 -13.80 19.46
CA ASN A 378 9.74 -13.24 20.74
C ASN A 378 11.15 -12.63 20.66
N ASP A 379 11.85 -12.82 19.53
CA ASP A 379 13.26 -12.47 19.32
C ASP A 379 13.45 -11.26 18.39
N HIS A 380 12.44 -10.40 18.25
CA HIS A 380 12.55 -9.18 17.43
C HIS A 380 13.59 -8.18 17.94
N VAL A 381 14.03 -8.30 19.20
CA VAL A 381 14.96 -7.39 19.85
C VAL A 381 16.11 -8.20 20.44
N LYS A 382 17.32 -7.89 20.02
CA LYS A 382 18.56 -8.43 20.59
C LYS A 382 19.34 -7.30 21.25
N VAL A 383 19.68 -7.52 22.51
CA VAL A 383 20.51 -6.61 23.31
C VAL A 383 21.77 -7.35 23.75
N THR A 384 22.91 -6.70 23.58
CA THR A 384 24.20 -7.11 24.15
C THR A 384 24.83 -5.90 24.83
N TYR A 385 25.83 -6.10 25.68
CA TYR A 385 26.51 -4.98 26.31
C TYR A 385 28.00 -5.25 26.50
N ASP A 386 28.77 -4.17 26.49
CA ASP A 386 30.17 -4.13 26.89
C ASP A 386 30.30 -3.22 28.11
N GLU A 387 31.15 -3.58 29.07
CA GLU A 387 31.40 -2.77 30.26
C GLU A 387 32.90 -2.61 30.54
N GLY A 388 33.25 -1.58 31.28
CA GLY A 388 34.60 -1.37 31.74
C GLY A 388 34.72 -0.29 32.80
N GLY A 389 35.95 -0.05 33.23
CA GLY A 389 36.29 0.88 34.29
C GLY A 389 36.73 0.20 35.58
N GLY A 390 37.07 1.03 36.57
CA GLY A 390 37.62 0.61 37.87
C GLY A 390 36.66 0.82 39.05
N MET A 391 35.43 1.31 38.83
CA MET A 391 34.42 1.33 39.90
C MET A 391 33.70 -0.02 39.99
N HIS A 392 33.49 -0.50 41.21
CA HIS A 392 32.67 -1.68 41.48
C HIS A 392 31.26 -1.25 41.85
N LEU A 393 30.28 -1.59 41.01
CA LEU A 393 28.87 -1.24 41.20
C LEU A 393 28.05 -2.47 41.61
N THR A 394 27.02 -2.25 42.43
CA THR A 394 26.04 -3.26 42.83
C THR A 394 24.98 -3.50 41.75
N ASP A 395 24.56 -2.45 41.04
CA ASP A 395 23.87 -2.60 39.76
C ASP A 395 24.90 -2.86 38.66
N THR A 396 24.80 -4.03 38.04
CA THR A 396 25.75 -4.44 36.99
C THR A 396 25.36 -3.83 35.65
N ALA A 397 26.31 -3.74 34.71
CA ALA A 397 25.99 -3.42 33.32
C ALA A 397 24.90 -4.33 32.74
N GLN A 398 24.83 -5.58 33.24
CA GLN A 398 23.77 -6.52 32.92
C GLN A 398 22.38 -5.99 33.31
N ASN A 399 22.21 -5.43 34.51
CA ASN A 399 20.91 -4.88 34.94
C ASN A 399 20.43 -3.77 34.00
N ILE A 400 21.33 -2.88 33.57
CA ILE A 400 21.01 -1.79 32.63
C ILE A 400 20.63 -2.37 31.27
N ALA A 401 21.37 -3.36 30.77
CA ALA A 401 21.08 -4.02 29.51
C ALA A 401 19.75 -4.79 29.55
N ASP A 402 19.47 -5.51 30.63
CA ASP A 402 18.24 -6.28 30.83
C ASP A 402 17.01 -5.36 30.93
N GLU A 403 17.10 -4.26 31.69
CA GLU A 403 16.04 -3.24 31.77
C GLU A 403 15.77 -2.59 30.40
N MET A 404 16.83 -2.29 29.65
CA MET A 404 16.71 -1.76 28.30
C MET A 404 16.05 -2.76 27.36
N ALA A 405 16.45 -4.04 27.40
CA ALA A 405 15.85 -5.10 26.61
C ALA A 405 14.35 -5.24 26.89
N ASP A 406 13.95 -5.22 28.15
CA ASP A 406 12.54 -5.27 28.56
C ASP A 406 11.75 -4.04 28.11
N GLY A 407 12.33 -2.84 28.24
CA GLY A 407 11.73 -1.60 27.77
C GLY A 407 11.52 -1.59 26.25
N LEU A 408 12.52 -2.03 25.50
CA LEU A 408 12.48 -2.15 24.05
C LEU A 408 11.45 -3.19 23.59
N LYS A 409 11.38 -4.36 24.22
CA LYS A 409 10.36 -5.38 23.91
C LYS A 409 8.95 -4.86 24.14
N LYS A 410 8.71 -4.15 25.27
CA LYS A 410 7.41 -3.52 25.56
C LYS A 410 7.06 -2.45 24.53
N SER A 411 8.02 -1.59 24.19
CA SER A 411 7.84 -0.54 23.20
C SER A 411 7.55 -1.12 21.81
N MET A 412 8.30 -2.15 21.41
CA MET A 412 8.08 -2.87 20.16
C MET A 412 6.65 -3.40 20.09
N ASN A 413 6.19 -4.12 21.12
CA ASN A 413 4.83 -4.65 21.14
C ASN A 413 3.76 -3.56 21.07
N SER A 414 3.97 -2.41 21.72
CA SER A 414 3.06 -1.27 21.61
C SER A 414 3.07 -0.68 20.20
N ALA A 415 4.24 -0.47 19.61
CA ALA A 415 4.37 0.08 18.26
C ALA A 415 3.79 -0.86 17.21
N LEU A 416 4.03 -2.17 17.35
CA LEU A 416 3.43 -3.20 16.52
C LEU A 416 1.92 -3.20 16.65
N HIS A 417 1.36 -3.06 17.84
CA HIS A 417 -0.08 -2.95 18.02
C HIS A 417 -0.66 -1.72 17.32
N ASP A 418 -0.05 -0.54 17.51
CA ASP A 418 -0.50 0.71 16.91
C ASP A 418 -0.39 0.65 15.38
N VAL A 419 0.75 0.21 14.83
CA VAL A 419 0.97 0.08 13.38
C VAL A 419 0.11 -1.03 12.80
N SER A 420 -0.10 -2.15 13.50
CA SER A 420 -1.02 -3.22 13.06
C SER A 420 -2.43 -2.71 12.93
N ASN A 421 -2.92 -1.92 13.90
CA ASN A 421 -4.25 -1.33 13.82
C ASN A 421 -4.35 -0.39 12.61
N VAL A 422 -3.32 0.44 12.37
CA VAL A 422 -3.29 1.34 11.20
C VAL A 422 -3.23 0.56 9.88
N LEU A 423 -2.42 -0.50 9.79
CA LEU A 423 -2.32 -1.34 8.60
C LEU A 423 -3.62 -2.11 8.35
N ALA A 424 -4.21 -2.69 9.40
CA ALA A 424 -5.49 -3.38 9.33
C ALA A 424 -6.61 -2.42 8.91
N GLU A 425 -6.67 -1.21 9.47
CA GLU A 425 -7.63 -0.17 9.10
C GLU A 425 -7.43 0.34 7.66
N ALA A 426 -6.20 0.68 7.30
CA ALA A 426 -5.85 1.20 5.98
C ALA A 426 -6.14 0.19 4.88
N MET A 427 -6.11 -1.11 5.18
CA MET A 427 -6.42 -2.18 4.25
C MET A 427 -7.87 -2.65 4.29
N ALA A 428 -8.54 -2.62 5.45
CA ALA A 428 -9.98 -2.82 5.55
C ALA A 428 -10.75 -1.74 4.75
N ASN A 429 -10.20 -0.52 4.71
CA ASN A 429 -10.70 0.59 3.92
C ASN A 429 -9.91 0.81 2.61
N ALA A 430 -8.82 0.09 2.35
CA ALA A 430 -8.15 0.19 1.05
C ALA A 430 -9.19 -0.20 0.01
N ASN A 431 -9.36 0.68 -0.99
CA ASN A 431 -10.30 0.49 -2.07
C ASN A 431 -10.28 -0.98 -2.50
N ARG A 432 -11.36 -1.71 -2.21
CA ARG A 432 -11.68 -2.89 -2.99
C ARG A 432 -11.73 -2.37 -4.41
N LEU A 433 -10.90 -2.94 -5.27
CA LEU A 433 -10.86 -2.52 -6.66
C LEU A 433 -12.19 -2.96 -7.30
N CYS A 434 -13.21 -2.12 -7.16
CA CYS A 434 -14.49 -2.27 -7.81
C CYS A 434 -14.26 -1.94 -9.28
N LEU A 435 -14.07 -2.97 -10.09
CA LEU A 435 -13.97 -2.77 -11.52
C LEU A 435 -15.33 -2.32 -12.09
N PRO A 436 -15.29 -1.74 -13.29
CA PRO A 436 -16.46 -1.16 -13.91
C PRO A 436 -17.69 -2.09 -13.98
N ALA A 437 -17.51 -3.32 -14.43
CA ALA A 437 -18.59 -4.30 -14.51
C ALA A 437 -18.88 -4.87 -13.12
N ALA A 438 -20.15 -5.12 -12.78
CA ALA A 438 -20.55 -5.72 -11.51
C ALA A 438 -19.63 -6.86 -11.06
N GLY A 439 -19.38 -7.04 -9.76
CA GLY A 439 -18.41 -8.04 -9.27
C GLY A 439 -17.23 -7.41 -8.54
N THR A 440 -16.52 -8.21 -7.73
CA THR A 440 -15.25 -7.81 -7.10
C THR A 440 -14.08 -8.68 -7.59
N PHE A 441 -12.88 -8.10 -7.62
CA PHE A 441 -11.67 -8.89 -7.77
C PHE A 441 -11.09 -9.23 -6.40
N PHE A 442 -10.80 -10.51 -6.20
CA PHE A 442 -9.98 -11.01 -5.11
C PHE A 442 -8.51 -10.78 -5.42
N MET A 443 -7.81 -10.14 -4.50
CA MET A 443 -6.36 -10.03 -4.52
C MET A 443 -5.72 -11.35 -4.06
N LYS A 444 -4.79 -11.89 -4.86
CA LYS A 444 -4.04 -13.14 -4.62
C LYS A 444 -2.55 -12.93 -4.80
N ASP A 445 -1.76 -13.71 -4.06
CA ASP A 445 -0.31 -13.85 -4.22
C ASP A 445 0.42 -12.49 -4.35
N PRO A 446 0.32 -11.58 -3.35
CA PRO A 446 1.02 -10.31 -3.40
C PRO A 446 2.53 -10.52 -3.40
N LEU A 447 3.27 -9.78 -4.23
CA LEU A 447 4.72 -9.82 -4.25
C LEU A 447 5.32 -8.48 -4.69
N PHE A 448 6.59 -8.26 -4.40
CA PHE A 448 7.33 -7.12 -4.93
C PHE A 448 8.13 -7.49 -6.18
N ASN A 449 8.15 -6.63 -7.21
CA ASN A 449 9.11 -6.77 -8.31
C ASN A 449 10.49 -6.21 -7.93
N GLN A 450 11.47 -6.26 -8.85
CA GLN A 450 12.80 -5.66 -8.62
C GLN A 450 12.76 -4.14 -8.41
N GLY A 451 11.78 -3.46 -9.00
CA GLY A 451 11.54 -2.03 -8.82
C GLY A 451 10.94 -1.66 -7.46
N GLY A 452 10.43 -2.63 -6.70
CA GLY A 452 9.68 -2.38 -5.47
C GLY A 452 8.23 -1.95 -5.70
N ASP A 453 7.70 -2.22 -6.88
CA ASP A 453 6.26 -2.13 -7.16
C ASP A 453 5.58 -3.35 -6.53
N LEU A 454 4.37 -3.13 -5.99
CA LEU A 454 3.53 -4.20 -5.46
C LEU A 454 2.72 -4.81 -6.61
N LEU A 455 2.92 -6.09 -6.85
CA LEU A 455 2.22 -6.89 -7.85
C LEU A 455 1.27 -7.86 -7.17
N VAL A 456 0.07 -8.02 -7.73
CA VAL A 456 -0.98 -8.85 -7.14
C VAL A 456 -1.76 -9.52 -8.27
N LYS A 457 -2.01 -10.82 -8.15
CA LYS A 457 -2.93 -11.53 -9.04
C LYS A 457 -4.37 -11.15 -8.70
N LEU A 458 -5.21 -10.98 -9.70
CA LEU A 458 -6.62 -10.69 -9.51
C LEU A 458 -7.47 -11.85 -10.00
N ALA A 459 -8.43 -12.30 -9.19
CA ALA A 459 -9.42 -13.29 -9.56
C ALA A 459 -10.83 -12.71 -9.46
N TYR A 460 -11.59 -12.79 -10.55
CA TYR A 460 -12.96 -12.27 -10.61
C TYR A 460 -13.96 -13.30 -10.07
N ASP A 461 -14.87 -12.86 -9.20
CA ASP A 461 -15.89 -13.73 -8.62
C ASP A 461 -17.32 -13.47 -9.12
N GLY A 462 -17.52 -12.33 -9.79
CA GLY A 462 -18.83 -11.86 -10.24
C GLY A 462 -19.84 -11.57 -9.11
N ALA A 463 -19.41 -11.55 -7.84
CA ALA A 463 -20.28 -11.29 -6.70
C ALA A 463 -20.21 -9.81 -6.26
N ASP A 464 -21.30 -9.29 -5.73
CA ASP A 464 -21.30 -7.95 -5.15
C ASP A 464 -20.32 -7.88 -3.97
N PRO A 465 -19.63 -6.75 -3.75
CA PRO A 465 -18.75 -6.59 -2.61
C PRO A 465 -19.54 -6.84 -1.32
N PRO A 466 -18.98 -7.56 -0.33
CA PRO A 466 -19.67 -7.72 0.94
C PRO A 466 -19.94 -6.35 1.57
N PRO A 467 -21.06 -6.16 2.29
CA PRO A 467 -21.40 -4.86 2.86
C PRO A 467 -20.27 -4.32 3.74
N PRO A 468 -20.12 -2.98 3.84
CA PRO A 468 -19.15 -2.39 4.75
C PRO A 468 -19.34 -2.94 6.17
N PRO A 469 -18.26 -3.10 6.95
CA PRO A 469 -18.37 -3.44 8.36
C PRO A 469 -19.36 -2.49 9.06
N SER A 470 -20.19 -3.03 9.96
CA SER A 470 -21.14 -2.22 10.73
C SER A 470 -20.40 -1.10 11.51
N LYS A 471 -21.00 0.09 11.54
CA LYS A 471 -20.41 1.34 12.07
C LYS A 471 -19.64 1.11 13.38
N GLY A 472 -18.38 1.54 13.41
CA GLY A 472 -17.57 1.61 14.64
C GLY A 472 -16.22 0.90 14.61
N LYS A 473 -15.87 0.16 13.55
CA LYS A 473 -14.60 -0.60 13.53
C LYS A 473 -13.44 0.00 12.76
N TYR A 474 -13.64 0.92 11.82
CA TYR A 474 -12.54 1.46 11.01
C TYR A 474 -12.79 2.95 10.71
N ARG A 475 -12.28 3.83 11.57
CA ARG A 475 -12.33 5.30 11.39
C ARG A 475 -10.94 5.77 10.98
N PHE A 476 -10.76 6.26 9.75
CA PHE A 476 -9.47 6.85 9.38
C PHE A 476 -9.55 8.36 9.12
N ARG A 477 -8.71 9.11 9.81
CA ARG A 477 -8.03 10.28 9.21
C ARG A 477 -6.63 9.79 8.84
N PRO A 478 -6.03 10.24 7.72
CA PRO A 478 -4.58 10.16 7.53
C PRO A 478 -3.91 10.53 8.84
N PRO A 479 -2.94 9.76 9.36
CA PRO A 479 -2.18 10.23 10.49
C PRO A 479 -1.58 11.54 10.01
N THR A 480 -2.08 12.66 10.55
CA THR A 480 -1.17 13.76 10.75
C THR A 480 -0.05 13.16 11.58
N LEU A 481 1.20 13.50 11.23
CA LEU A 481 2.45 13.07 11.87
C LEU A 481 2.50 13.25 13.42
N ASN A 482 1.39 13.62 14.04
CA ASN A 482 1.19 13.98 15.44
C ASN A 482 0.59 12.86 16.29
N SER A 483 0.45 11.61 15.80
CA SER A 483 0.09 10.51 16.71
C SER A 483 1.22 10.31 17.71
N LEU A 484 0.99 10.80 18.94
CA LEU A 484 1.94 10.76 20.03
C LEU A 484 2.32 9.30 20.33
N VAL A 485 3.57 8.94 20.05
CA VAL A 485 4.15 7.67 20.50
C VAL A 485 4.09 7.66 22.03
N ARG A 486 3.45 6.64 22.62
CA ARG A 486 3.36 6.51 24.08
C ARG A 486 4.73 6.15 24.64
N ARG A 487 5.17 6.89 25.66
CA ARG A 487 6.44 6.62 26.36
C ARG A 487 6.31 5.33 27.17
N ALA A 488 7.26 4.42 26.99
CA ALA A 488 7.52 3.38 27.98
C ALA A 488 8.49 3.98 29.02
N ASN A 489 7.98 4.25 30.22
CA ASN A 489 8.84 4.71 31.32
C ASN A 489 9.58 3.51 31.92
N THR A 490 10.90 3.53 31.84
CA THR A 490 11.82 2.67 32.60
C THR A 490 12.22 3.42 33.86
N GLN A 491 11.80 2.92 35.04
CA GLN A 491 12.29 3.43 36.32
C GLN A 491 13.49 2.59 36.71
N GLY A 492 14.68 3.17 36.61
CA GLY A 492 15.93 2.50 36.95
C GLY A 492 15.96 1.99 38.38
N SER A 493 16.59 0.83 38.60
CA SER A 493 16.97 0.36 39.93
C SER A 493 17.97 1.33 40.55
N GLY A 494 17.69 1.77 41.77
CA GLY A 494 18.53 2.70 42.52
C GLY A 494 19.28 1.98 43.63
N ASN A 495 20.57 2.30 43.79
CA ASN A 495 21.28 2.05 45.04
C ASN A 495 21.01 3.15 46.07
N ALA A 496 20.89 2.71 47.32
CA ALA A 496 20.90 3.54 48.52
C ALA A 496 22.32 3.69 49.06
#